data_AF-A0A4Y8PGB7-F1
#
_entry.id   AF-A0A4Y8PGB7-F1
#
_cell.length_a   1.000
_cell.length_b   1.000
_cell.length_c   1.000
_cell.angle_alpha   90.00
_cell.angle_beta   90.00
_cell.angle_gamma   90.00
#
_symmetry.space_group_name_H-M   'P 1'
#
loop_
_entity.id
_entity.type
_entity.pdbx_description
1 polymer ?
#
loop_
_entity_poly.entity_id
_entity_poly.type
_entity_poly.pdbx_seq_one_letter_code
_entity_poly.pdbx_strand_id
1 'polypeptide(L)'
;MNTLSQNYFARTSKKINIGFYGLGPASFPYVNYQLAELGKKNLALVFPPTSLLRLGRIARACKKTDSSLTIFGYSRGAISAINLCKMLTKQKKVDFLYLIDPIAFCTNRLRVPENVVQGFVCYQRNGARIPFLFGRLGKGIADYVFCGQKTKNFIIEQAFKIDPSTVVMHEDMVEYCLLKAKITLISLLNEA
;
A
#
# COMPACT_ATOMS: atom_id res chain seq x y z
N MET A 1 12.63 -14.64 9.33
CA MET A 1 12.29 -13.24 9.67
C MET A 1 13.55 -12.62 10.20
N ASN A 2 13.88 -11.37 9.86
CA ASN A 2 15.05 -10.70 10.43
C ASN A 2 14.71 -10.23 11.86
N THR A 3 15.71 -10.04 12.72
CA THR A 3 15.59 -9.66 14.14
C THR A 3 14.75 -8.39 14.33
N LEU A 4 14.88 -7.42 13.43
CA LEU A 4 14.06 -6.20 13.38
C LEU A 4 12.56 -6.48 13.28
N SER A 5 12.17 -7.44 12.43
CA SER A 5 10.76 -7.81 12.29
C SER A 5 10.22 -8.49 13.54
N GLN A 6 10.98 -9.41 14.14
CA GLN A 6 10.58 -10.08 15.38
C GLN A 6 10.40 -9.09 16.54
N ASN A 7 11.31 -8.12 16.67
CA ASN A 7 11.25 -7.09 17.71
C ASN A 7 10.06 -6.15 17.52
N TYR A 8 9.66 -5.83 16.28
CA TYR A 8 8.49 -4.99 16.01
C TYR A 8 7.16 -5.69 16.37
N PHE A 9 7.02 -6.96 16.00
CA PHE A 9 5.86 -7.77 16.38
C PHE A 9 5.79 -8.02 17.90
N ALA A 10 6.93 -8.02 18.59
CA ALA A 10 6.99 -8.16 20.06
C ALA A 10 6.76 -6.84 20.81
N ARG A 11 7.11 -5.68 20.24
CA ARG A 11 7.02 -4.37 20.90
C ARG A 11 5.66 -3.68 20.79
N THR A 12 4.82 -4.04 19.82
CA THR A 12 3.60 -3.29 19.50
C THR A 12 2.34 -4.01 19.98
N SER A 13 1.91 -3.74 21.22
CA SER A 13 0.75 -4.40 21.82
C SER A 13 -0.61 -3.99 21.25
N LYS A 14 -0.68 -2.93 20.42
CA LYS A 14 -1.96 -2.39 19.92
C LYS A 14 -2.09 -2.33 18.40
N LYS A 15 -1.02 -2.02 17.66
CA LYS A 15 -1.09 -1.80 16.20
C LYS A 15 0.18 -2.19 15.47
N ILE A 16 0.02 -2.88 14.35
CA ILE A 16 1.07 -3.30 13.44
C ILE A 16 0.80 -2.66 12.09
N ASN A 17 1.80 -1.95 11.58
CA ASN A 17 1.74 -1.34 10.26
C ASN A 17 2.71 -2.08 9.32
N ILE A 18 2.23 -2.51 8.15
CA ILE A 18 3.03 -3.24 7.17
C ILE A 18 2.95 -2.54 5.81
N GLY A 19 4.10 -2.19 5.25
CA GLY A 19 4.22 -1.49 3.98
C GLY A 19 4.94 -2.29 2.91
N PHE A 20 4.59 -2.04 1.65
CA PHE A 20 5.31 -2.54 0.50
C PHE A 20 5.61 -1.41 -0.51
N TYR A 21 6.88 -1.16 -0.82
CA TYR A 21 7.26 -0.18 -1.85
C TYR A 21 7.22 -0.79 -3.26
N GLY A 22 7.56 -0.02 -4.32
CA GLY A 22 7.50 -0.48 -5.72
C GLY A 22 8.65 -1.42 -6.14
N LEU A 23 8.68 -1.90 -7.39
CA LEU A 23 9.85 -2.62 -7.94
C LEU A 23 10.42 -1.87 -9.15
N GLY A 24 11.75 -1.69 -9.17
CA GLY A 24 12.53 -1.45 -10.39
C GLY A 24 13.62 -0.38 -10.24
N PRO A 25 14.68 -0.42 -11.07
CA PRO A 25 15.68 0.66 -11.17
C PRO A 25 15.08 1.96 -11.73
N ALA A 26 13.89 1.89 -12.34
CA ALA A 26 13.09 3.05 -12.78
C ALA A 26 12.03 3.49 -11.75
N SER A 27 11.84 2.74 -10.64
CA SER A 27 11.09 3.29 -9.50
C SER A 27 12.04 4.23 -8.79
N PHE A 28 11.90 5.51 -9.11
CA PHE A 28 12.58 6.66 -8.52
C PHE A 28 13.10 6.34 -7.11
N PRO A 29 14.42 6.15 -6.94
CA PRO A 29 14.99 5.69 -5.67
C PRO A 29 14.53 6.50 -4.46
N TYR A 30 14.28 7.80 -4.65
CA TYR A 30 13.75 8.69 -3.62
C TYR A 30 12.33 8.33 -3.15
N VAL A 31 11.47 7.81 -4.02
CA VAL A 31 10.08 7.42 -3.71
C VAL A 31 10.04 6.19 -2.81
N ASN A 32 10.84 5.18 -3.15
CA ASN A 32 10.99 3.99 -2.29
C ASN A 32 11.71 4.35 -0.98
N TYR A 33 12.65 5.29 -1.03
CA TYR A 33 13.33 5.81 0.16
C TYR A 33 12.33 6.45 1.13
N GLN A 34 11.43 7.32 0.66
CA GLN A 34 10.38 7.93 1.49
C GLN A 34 9.54 6.88 2.24
N LEU A 35 9.18 5.76 1.59
CA LEU A 35 8.49 4.67 2.27
C LEU A 35 9.41 3.90 3.23
N ALA A 36 10.66 3.64 2.85
CA ALA A 36 11.62 2.94 3.70
C ALA A 36 11.96 3.72 4.98
N GLU A 37 11.96 5.06 4.94
CA GLU A 37 12.15 5.93 6.09
C GLU A 37 11.06 5.76 7.16
N LEU A 38 9.84 5.35 6.78
CA LEU A 38 8.80 4.99 7.76
C LEU A 38 9.25 3.83 8.67
N GLY A 39 10.04 2.90 8.14
CA GLY A 39 10.63 1.83 8.93
C GLY A 39 11.70 2.31 9.90
N LYS A 40 12.54 3.27 9.48
CA LYS A 40 13.55 3.86 10.38
C LYS A 40 12.92 4.65 11.53
N LYS A 41 11.77 5.27 11.27
CA LYS A 41 10.96 5.98 12.29
C LYS A 41 10.10 5.06 13.15
N ASN A 42 10.24 3.73 13.01
CA ASN A 42 9.41 2.72 13.68
C ASN A 42 7.89 2.86 13.43
N LEU A 43 7.50 3.52 12.34
CA LEU A 43 6.09 3.71 11.99
C LEU A 43 5.51 2.49 11.28
N ALA A 44 6.33 1.71 10.56
CA ALA A 44 5.88 0.51 9.86
C ALA A 44 7.01 -0.48 9.56
N LEU A 45 6.67 -1.76 9.36
CA LEU A 45 7.55 -2.72 8.73
C LEU A 45 7.41 -2.62 7.21
N VAL A 46 8.45 -2.13 6.55
CA VAL A 46 8.42 -1.87 5.10
C VAL A 46 9.28 -2.87 4.33
N PHE A 47 8.69 -3.46 3.29
CA PHE A 47 9.31 -4.50 2.47
C PHE A 47 9.32 -4.12 0.99
N PRO A 48 10.26 -4.67 0.19
CA PRO A 48 10.08 -4.72 -1.26
C PRO A 48 8.85 -5.56 -1.62
N PRO A 49 8.35 -5.45 -2.86
CA PRO A 49 7.46 -6.46 -3.44
C PRO A 49 8.09 -7.84 -3.29
N THR A 50 7.32 -8.78 -2.75
CA THR A 50 7.88 -10.04 -2.26
C THR A 50 7.07 -11.25 -2.70
N SER A 51 7.72 -12.41 -2.72
CA SER A 51 7.10 -13.66 -3.16
C SER A 51 6.02 -14.14 -2.19
N LEU A 52 5.08 -14.97 -2.69
CA LEU A 52 4.01 -15.55 -1.87
C LEU A 52 4.56 -16.33 -0.67
N LEU A 53 5.71 -17.00 -0.80
CA LEU A 53 6.36 -17.71 0.31
C LEU A 53 6.77 -16.75 1.44
N ARG A 54 7.34 -15.58 1.09
CA ARG A 54 7.70 -14.55 2.07
C ARG A 54 6.45 -13.89 2.67
N LEU A 55 5.43 -13.61 1.87
CA LEU A 55 4.14 -13.13 2.39
C LEU A 55 3.52 -14.12 3.38
N GLY A 56 3.59 -15.43 3.11
CA GLY A 56 3.11 -16.45 4.03
C GLY A 56 3.85 -16.47 5.37
N ARG A 57 5.13 -16.09 5.40
CA ARG A 57 5.88 -15.91 6.66
C ARG A 57 5.39 -14.67 7.41
N ILE A 58 5.15 -13.55 6.72
CA ILE A 58 4.61 -12.31 7.31
C ILE A 58 3.22 -12.56 7.87
N ALA A 59 2.34 -13.21 7.09
CA ALA A 59 0.98 -13.55 7.49
C ALA A 59 0.98 -14.42 8.76
N ARG A 60 1.85 -15.43 8.85
CA ARG A 60 2.01 -16.26 10.05
C ARG A 60 2.42 -15.47 11.29
N ALA A 61 3.22 -14.43 11.15
CA ALA A 61 3.58 -13.57 12.28
C ALA A 61 2.40 -12.70 12.72
N CYS A 62 1.69 -12.08 11.77
CA CYS A 62 0.51 -11.26 12.07
C CYS A 62 -0.59 -12.06 12.80
N LYS A 63 -0.73 -13.35 12.47
CA LYS A 63 -1.71 -14.27 13.09
C LYS A 63 -1.41 -14.59 14.55
N LYS A 64 -0.16 -14.43 15.00
CA LYS A 64 0.26 -14.71 16.38
C LYS A 64 0.05 -13.53 17.32
N THR A 65 -0.50 -12.43 16.82
CA THR A 65 -0.66 -11.18 17.57
C THR A 65 -2.12 -10.74 17.49
N ASP A 66 -2.65 -10.19 18.58
CA ASP A 66 -3.99 -9.61 18.61
C ASP A 66 -4.04 -8.15 18.15
N SER A 67 -2.88 -7.56 17.82
CA SER A 67 -2.77 -6.16 17.39
C SER A 67 -3.62 -5.84 16.16
N SER A 68 -4.13 -4.61 16.11
CA SER A 68 -4.74 -4.02 14.91
C SER A 68 -3.74 -4.03 13.75
N LEU A 69 -4.24 -4.12 12.52
CA LEU A 69 -3.40 -4.32 11.34
C LEU A 69 -3.73 -3.33 10.24
N THR A 70 -2.77 -2.45 9.96
CA THR A 70 -2.78 -1.57 8.78
C THR A 70 -1.80 -2.10 7.76
N ILE A 71 -2.24 -2.27 6.52
CA ILE A 71 -1.41 -2.71 5.41
C ILE A 71 -1.44 -1.64 4.32
N PHE A 72 -0.29 -1.29 3.77
CA PHE A 72 -0.19 -0.35 2.67
C PHE A 72 0.75 -0.83 1.57
N GLY A 73 0.54 -0.33 0.36
CA GLY A 73 1.39 -0.68 -0.77
C GLY A 73 1.39 0.35 -1.88
N TYR A 74 2.57 0.62 -2.43
CA TYR A 74 2.77 1.51 -3.57
C TYR A 74 3.06 0.71 -4.84
N SER A 75 2.42 1.06 -5.96
CA SER A 75 2.71 0.50 -7.28
C SER A 75 2.62 -1.05 -7.23
N ARG A 76 3.70 -1.77 -7.54
CA ARG A 76 3.77 -3.23 -7.39
C ARG A 76 3.63 -3.73 -5.96
N GLY A 77 4.01 -2.92 -4.98
CA GLY A 77 3.82 -3.20 -3.57
C GLY A 77 2.34 -3.34 -3.19
N ALA A 78 1.43 -2.66 -3.88
CA ALA A 78 -0.01 -2.82 -3.69
C ALA A 78 -0.49 -4.26 -3.95
N ILE A 79 0.13 -4.96 -4.90
CA ILE A 79 -0.16 -6.36 -5.18
C ILE A 79 0.24 -7.23 -3.98
N SER A 80 1.42 -6.98 -3.41
CA SER A 80 1.89 -7.67 -2.20
C SER A 80 0.99 -7.38 -0.98
N ALA A 81 0.55 -6.12 -0.82
CA ALA A 81 -0.37 -5.70 0.23
C ALA A 81 -1.70 -6.46 0.15
N ILE A 82 -2.33 -6.51 -1.04
CA ILE A 82 -3.58 -7.24 -1.27
C ILE A 82 -3.40 -8.74 -1.05
N ASN A 83 -2.31 -9.31 -1.55
CA ASN A 83 -2.03 -10.74 -1.37
C ASN A 83 -1.80 -11.10 0.11
N LEU A 84 -1.18 -10.20 0.90
CA LEU A 84 -1.09 -10.37 2.34
C LEU A 84 -2.48 -10.37 2.99
N CYS A 85 -3.35 -9.43 2.61
CA CYS A 85 -4.73 -9.39 3.10
C CYS A 85 -5.47 -10.70 2.79
N LYS A 86 -5.33 -11.22 1.56
CA LYS A 86 -5.94 -12.49 1.11
C LYS A 86 -5.46 -13.70 1.95
N MET A 87 -4.18 -13.73 2.31
CA MET A 87 -3.61 -14.78 3.17
C MET A 87 -4.11 -14.72 4.62
N LEU A 88 -4.73 -13.59 5.00
CA LEU A 88 -5.28 -13.36 6.34
C LEU A 88 -6.80 -13.53 6.40
N THR A 89 -7.50 -13.65 5.27
CA THR A 89 -8.97 -13.51 5.19
C THR A 89 -9.78 -14.35 6.16
N LYS A 90 -9.39 -15.60 6.41
CA LYS A 90 -10.14 -16.49 7.31
C LYS A 90 -9.71 -16.41 8.78
N GLN A 91 -8.75 -15.55 9.11
CA GLN A 91 -7.97 -15.68 10.35
C GLN A 91 -7.76 -14.36 11.08
N LYS A 92 -7.70 -13.23 10.37
CA LYS A 92 -7.49 -11.93 10.97
C LYS A 92 -8.12 -10.83 10.12
N LYS A 93 -8.78 -9.89 10.77
CA LYS A 93 -9.23 -8.65 10.14
C LYS A 93 -8.03 -7.74 9.86
N VAL A 94 -8.11 -7.02 8.75
CA VAL A 94 -7.19 -5.93 8.40
C VAL A 94 -8.00 -4.66 8.59
N ASP A 95 -7.64 -3.85 9.57
CA ASP A 95 -8.43 -2.68 9.93
C ASP A 95 -8.39 -1.64 8.81
N PHE A 96 -7.23 -1.48 8.19
CA PHE A 96 -7.05 -0.53 7.10
C PHE A 96 -6.14 -1.06 5.98
N LEU A 97 -6.60 -0.96 4.73
CA LEU A 97 -5.80 -1.19 3.52
C LEU A 97 -5.60 0.12 2.75
N TYR A 98 -4.35 0.56 2.60
CA TYR A 98 -4.00 1.82 1.93
C TYR A 98 -3.20 1.56 0.64
N LEU A 99 -3.77 1.85 -0.53
CA LEU A 99 -3.12 1.60 -1.82
C LEU A 99 -2.71 2.92 -2.48
N ILE A 100 -1.42 3.02 -2.82
CA ILE A 100 -0.82 4.15 -3.52
C ILE A 100 -0.55 3.74 -4.96
N ASP A 101 -1.24 4.40 -5.88
CA ASP A 101 -1.15 4.22 -7.34
C ASP A 101 -0.89 2.76 -7.76
N PRO A 102 -1.81 1.85 -7.39
CA PRO A 102 -1.57 0.42 -7.51
C PRO A 102 -1.57 -0.01 -8.98
N ILE A 103 -0.57 -0.79 -9.41
CA ILE A 103 -0.52 -1.23 -10.81
C ILE A 103 -1.11 -2.63 -10.99
N ALA A 104 -1.89 -2.81 -12.06
CA ALA A 104 -2.41 -4.11 -12.49
C ALA A 104 -1.67 -4.55 -13.76
N PHE A 105 -1.10 -5.77 -13.74
CA PHE A 105 -0.55 -6.42 -14.94
C PHE A 105 -1.52 -7.50 -15.41
N CYS A 106 -1.68 -7.64 -16.73
CA CYS A 106 -2.30 -8.79 -17.39
C CYS A 106 -3.57 -9.31 -16.70
N THR A 107 -4.70 -8.60 -16.87
CA THR A 107 -6.06 -8.96 -16.38
C THR A 107 -6.21 -9.25 -14.88
N ASN A 108 -5.15 -9.10 -14.09
CA ASN A 108 -5.14 -9.43 -12.67
C ASN A 108 -5.91 -8.35 -11.89
N ARG A 109 -7.19 -8.61 -11.63
CA ARG A 109 -8.07 -7.71 -10.89
C ARG A 109 -7.60 -7.62 -9.44
N LEU A 110 -7.38 -6.40 -8.97
CA LEU A 110 -6.93 -6.12 -7.60
C LEU A 110 -8.12 -6.22 -6.64
N ARG A 111 -8.66 -7.43 -6.47
CA ARG A 111 -9.80 -7.68 -5.61
C ARG A 111 -9.42 -7.55 -4.14
N VAL A 112 -10.05 -6.61 -3.44
CA VAL A 112 -9.94 -6.45 -2.00
C VAL A 112 -10.63 -7.63 -1.30
N PRO A 113 -9.96 -8.34 -0.38
CA PRO A 113 -10.60 -9.41 0.36
C PRO A 113 -11.53 -8.88 1.46
N GLU A 114 -12.55 -9.67 1.82
CA GLU A 114 -13.63 -9.28 2.74
C GLU A 114 -13.19 -9.02 4.18
N ASN A 115 -11.98 -9.45 4.57
CA ASN A 115 -11.44 -9.19 5.90
C ASN A 115 -10.88 -7.78 6.07
N VAL A 116 -10.87 -6.96 5.01
CA VAL A 116 -10.48 -5.55 5.08
C VAL A 116 -11.68 -4.74 5.56
N VAL A 117 -11.55 -4.10 6.72
CA VAL A 117 -12.63 -3.35 7.37
C VAL A 117 -12.83 -1.99 6.70
N GLN A 118 -11.73 -1.26 6.48
CA GLN A 118 -11.71 0.01 5.77
C GLN A 118 -10.55 0.03 4.77
N GLY A 119 -10.65 0.89 3.76
CA GLY A 119 -9.51 1.15 2.91
C GLY A 119 -9.56 2.45 2.15
N PHE A 120 -8.41 2.79 1.59
CA PHE A 120 -8.19 3.99 0.83
C PHE A 120 -7.35 3.67 -0.39
N VAL A 121 -7.74 4.18 -1.54
CA VAL A 121 -6.98 4.04 -2.79
C VAL A 121 -6.80 5.42 -3.37
N CYS A 122 -5.54 5.81 -3.53
CA CYS A 122 -5.18 7.05 -4.22
C CYS A 122 -4.42 6.71 -5.49
N TYR A 123 -4.84 7.26 -6.62
CA TYR A 123 -4.21 7.01 -7.91
C TYR A 123 -4.06 8.30 -8.70
N GLN A 124 -3.05 8.40 -9.57
CA GLN A 124 -2.94 9.55 -10.47
C GLN A 124 -3.78 9.39 -11.72
N ARG A 125 -4.03 10.51 -12.38
CA ARG A 125 -4.52 10.53 -13.77
C ARG A 125 -3.39 10.46 -14.80
N ASN A 126 -2.24 11.03 -14.43
CA ASN A 126 -1.09 11.25 -15.31
C ASN A 126 0.03 10.26 -14.97
N GLY A 127 0.41 9.41 -15.93
CA GLY A 127 1.37 8.32 -15.75
C GLY A 127 2.78 8.74 -15.26
N ALA A 128 3.74 7.83 -15.30
CA ALA A 128 5.11 8.16 -14.94
C ALA A 128 5.75 9.16 -15.93
N ARG A 129 6.69 10.01 -15.46
CA ARG A 129 7.47 10.92 -16.35
C ARG A 129 8.45 10.19 -17.28
N ILE A 130 8.72 8.90 -17.07
CA ILE A 130 9.77 8.16 -17.79
C ILE A 130 9.18 7.40 -19.00
N PRO A 131 9.73 7.54 -20.23
CA PRO A 131 9.25 6.93 -21.47
C PRO A 131 8.94 5.42 -21.40
N PHE A 132 9.77 4.64 -20.69
CA PHE A 132 9.60 3.18 -20.56
C PHE A 132 8.36 2.73 -19.79
N LEU A 133 7.71 3.65 -19.07
CA LEU A 133 6.47 3.42 -18.33
C LEU A 133 5.31 4.27 -18.88
N PHE A 134 5.50 4.97 -20.01
CA PHE A 134 4.40 5.66 -20.69
C PHE A 134 3.45 4.63 -21.29
N GLY A 135 2.23 4.60 -20.75
CA GLY A 135 1.15 3.82 -21.33
C GLY A 135 0.49 2.91 -20.31
N ARG A 136 -0.77 3.26 -19.97
CA ARG A 136 -1.78 2.40 -19.32
C ARG A 136 -1.55 1.96 -17.87
N LEU A 137 -0.38 2.13 -17.27
CA LEU A 137 -0.20 1.98 -15.82
C LEU A 137 -0.81 3.21 -15.13
N GLY A 138 -1.95 3.07 -14.45
CA GLY A 138 -2.64 4.18 -13.77
C GLY A 138 -4.03 4.52 -14.34
N LYS A 139 -4.17 4.49 -15.68
CA LYS A 139 -5.44 4.82 -16.37
C LYS A 139 -6.47 3.69 -16.18
N GLY A 140 -7.47 3.91 -15.33
CA GLY A 140 -8.60 3.00 -15.13
C GLY A 140 -8.58 2.18 -13.85
N ILE A 141 -7.64 2.43 -12.92
CA ILE A 141 -7.49 1.64 -11.68
C ILE A 141 -8.79 1.54 -10.86
N ALA A 142 -9.60 2.61 -10.82
CA ALA A 142 -10.85 2.62 -10.08
C ALA A 142 -11.77 1.45 -10.48
N ASP A 143 -11.88 1.14 -11.78
CA ASP A 143 -12.74 0.06 -12.24
C ASP A 143 -12.15 -1.33 -11.91
N TYR A 144 -10.82 -1.46 -11.81
CA TYR A 144 -10.13 -2.74 -11.58
C TYR A 144 -9.97 -3.12 -10.11
N VAL A 145 -9.90 -2.15 -9.19
CA VAL A 145 -9.82 -2.41 -7.75
C VAL A 145 -11.19 -2.78 -7.18
N PHE A 146 -12.27 -2.26 -7.77
CA PHE A 146 -13.63 -2.36 -7.19
C PHE A 146 -14.63 -3.20 -8.00
N CYS A 147 -14.18 -3.88 -9.07
CA CYS A 147 -15.08 -4.70 -9.90
C CYS A 147 -15.79 -5.79 -9.06
N GLY A 148 -17.10 -5.60 -8.83
CA GLY A 148 -17.98 -6.58 -8.19
C GLY A 148 -18.09 -6.50 -6.66
N GLN A 149 -17.56 -5.47 -6.00
CA GLN A 149 -17.77 -5.26 -4.57
C GLN A 149 -18.40 -3.89 -4.29
N LYS A 150 -19.57 -3.88 -3.64
CA LYS A 150 -20.05 -2.71 -2.89
C LYS A 150 -19.20 -2.56 -1.63
N THR A 151 -17.94 -2.13 -1.76
CA THR A 151 -17.08 -1.86 -0.62
C THR A 151 -17.55 -0.57 0.05
N LYS A 152 -18.55 -0.67 0.93
CA LYS A 152 -19.15 0.47 1.65
C LYS A 152 -18.12 1.33 2.43
N ASN A 153 -16.92 0.81 2.65
CA ASN A 153 -15.87 1.44 3.46
C ASN A 153 -14.55 1.67 2.71
N PHE A 154 -14.58 1.74 1.37
CA PHE A 154 -13.41 2.14 0.59
C PHE A 154 -13.56 3.54 0.03
N ILE A 155 -12.60 4.40 0.37
CA ILE A 155 -12.51 5.76 -0.17
C ILE A 155 -11.55 5.75 -1.35
N ILE A 156 -11.97 6.37 -2.44
CA ILE A 156 -11.21 6.48 -3.67
C ILE A 156 -10.88 7.94 -3.91
N GLU A 157 -9.60 8.23 -4.13
CA GLU A 157 -9.12 9.55 -4.48
C GLU A 157 -8.33 9.50 -5.78
N GLN A 158 -8.66 10.42 -6.69
CA GLN A 158 -7.85 10.66 -7.88
C GLN A 158 -6.99 11.90 -7.65
N ALA A 159 -5.68 11.73 -7.55
CA ALA A 159 -4.72 12.82 -7.45
C ALA A 159 -4.54 13.46 -8.84
N PHE A 160 -4.90 14.75 -8.96
CA PHE A 160 -4.80 15.49 -10.22
C PHE A 160 -3.67 16.51 -10.22
N LYS A 161 -3.57 17.32 -9.16
CA LYS A 161 -2.62 18.44 -9.06
C LYS A 161 -2.07 18.60 -7.65
N ILE A 162 -0.76 18.85 -7.55
CA ILE A 162 -0.06 19.19 -6.29
C ILE A 162 -0.24 20.68 -5.97
N ASP A 163 -0.28 21.49 -7.02
CA ASP A 163 -0.53 22.94 -7.09
C ASP A 163 -1.14 23.27 -8.47
N PRO A 164 -1.63 24.49 -8.75
CA PRO A 164 -2.30 24.82 -10.02
C PRO A 164 -1.49 24.50 -11.29
N SER A 165 -0.15 24.53 -11.22
CA SER A 165 0.79 24.32 -12.33
C SER A 165 1.35 22.89 -12.41
N THR A 166 1.35 22.14 -11.31
CA THR A 166 2.04 20.85 -11.21
C THR A 166 1.04 19.70 -11.15
N VAL A 167 0.99 18.91 -12.21
CA VAL A 167 0.23 17.66 -12.25
C VAL A 167 0.91 16.58 -11.43
N VAL A 168 0.12 15.74 -10.76
CA VAL A 168 0.64 14.60 -10.00
C VAL A 168 0.98 13.48 -10.98
N MET A 169 2.23 13.00 -10.92
CA MET A 169 2.74 11.85 -11.67
C MET A 169 2.92 10.63 -10.76
N HIS A 170 3.15 9.44 -11.33
CA HIS A 170 3.29 8.17 -10.58
C HIS A 170 4.25 8.29 -9.38
N GLU A 171 5.39 8.93 -9.60
CA GLU A 171 6.44 9.09 -8.61
C GLU A 171 6.13 10.09 -7.49
N ASP A 172 5.22 11.03 -7.74
CA ASP A 172 4.83 12.01 -6.73
C ASP A 172 3.77 11.41 -5.78
N MET A 173 3.20 10.25 -6.13
CA MET A 173 2.06 9.67 -5.42
C MET A 173 2.39 9.28 -3.99
N VAL A 174 3.62 8.87 -3.69
CA VAL A 174 4.02 8.56 -2.31
C VAL A 174 4.03 9.84 -1.48
N GLU A 175 4.69 10.89 -1.93
CA GLU A 175 4.73 12.16 -1.23
C GLU A 175 3.32 12.76 -1.07
N TYR A 176 2.54 12.73 -2.15
CA TYR A 176 1.15 13.15 -2.13
C TYR A 176 0.35 12.36 -1.09
N CYS A 177 0.49 11.03 -1.03
CA CYS A 177 -0.19 10.20 -0.04
C CYS A 177 0.32 10.41 1.39
N LEU A 178 1.60 10.75 1.57
CA LEU A 178 2.14 11.04 2.89
C LEU A 178 1.59 12.35 3.45
N LEU A 179 1.32 13.35 2.60
CA LEU A 179 1.15 14.74 3.06
C LEU A 179 -0.12 15.46 2.58
N LYS A 180 -0.70 15.08 1.45
CA LYS A 180 -1.74 15.85 0.75
C LYS A 180 -3.05 15.09 0.53
N ALA A 181 -3.03 13.77 0.50
CA ALA A 181 -4.21 12.96 0.32
C ALA A 181 -5.25 13.22 1.43
N LYS A 182 -6.54 13.03 1.11
CA LYS A 182 -7.66 13.19 2.05
C LYS A 182 -7.48 12.40 3.33
N ILE A 183 -6.94 11.18 3.21
CA ILE A 183 -6.43 10.40 4.33
C ILE A 183 -4.93 10.32 4.11
N THR A 184 -4.14 11.01 4.93
CA THR A 184 -2.69 10.94 4.80
C THR A 184 -2.17 9.64 5.42
N LEU A 185 -1.21 9.00 4.75
CA LEU A 185 -0.57 7.80 5.27
C LEU A 185 0.11 8.06 6.62
N ILE A 186 0.71 9.25 6.82
CA ILE A 186 1.34 9.59 8.10
C ILE A 186 0.32 9.65 9.23
N SER A 187 -0.83 10.29 9.03
CA SER A 187 -1.90 10.34 10.04
C SER A 187 -2.35 8.92 10.40
N LEU A 188 -2.64 8.11 9.37
CA LEU A 188 -3.08 6.74 9.56
C LEU A 188 -2.08 5.89 10.35
N LEU A 189 -0.78 6.04 10.10
CA LEU A 189 0.26 5.25 10.77
C LEU A 189 0.50 5.69 12.22
N ASN A 190 0.26 6.97 12.53
CA ASN A 190 0.45 7.55 13.86
C ASN A 190 -0.75 7.36 14.81
N GLU A 191 -1.93 7.01 14.30
CA GLU A 191 -3.08 6.67 15.15
C GLU A 191 -2.73 5.46 16.04
N ALA A 192 -2.73 5.68 17.36
CA ALA A 192 -2.29 4.73 18.40
C ALA A 192 -3.44 3.92 19.01
#